data_AF-A0A529Q4I1-F1
#
_entry.id   AF-A0A529Q4I1-F1
#
_cell.length_a   1.000
_cell.length_b   1.000
_cell.length_c   1.000
_cell.angle_alpha   90.00
_cell.angle_beta   90.00
_cell.angle_gamma   90.00
#
_symmetry.space_group_name_H-M   'P 1'
#
loop_
_entity.id
_entity.type
_entity.pdbx_description
1 polymer ?
#
loop_
_entity_poly.entity_id
_entity_poly.type
_entity_poly.pdbx_seq_one_letter_code
_entity_poly.pdbx_strand_id
1 'polypeptide(L)'
;RIRAQVLSGILANERDPNTVAQQRWLRAIYGEHPYSRSDQGTKGSLATITADDIRAFHKADFARGGLHVAVVGDIDAATLGNKLDDVFGDLPEKQTLAPVSDITPKLGQQLEVNYDLPQTSLQLAWPGVK
;
A
#
# COMPACT_ATOMS: atom_id res chain seq x y z
N ARG A 1 -1.22 3.40 21.17
CA ARG A 1 -0.14 4.28 20.64
C ARG A 1 -0.14 4.33 19.11
N ILE A 2 0.21 3.25 18.40
CA ILE A 2 0.32 3.25 16.92
C ILE A 2 -0.96 3.74 16.23
N ARG A 3 -2.13 3.24 16.65
CA ARG A 3 -3.43 3.71 16.13
C ARG A 3 -3.59 5.24 16.17
N ALA A 4 -3.18 5.88 17.28
CA ALA A 4 -3.28 7.33 17.41
C ALA A 4 -2.31 8.07 16.48
N GLN A 5 -1.10 7.52 16.26
CA GLN A 5 -0.14 8.09 15.32
C GLN A 5 -0.65 8.03 13.87
N VAL A 6 -1.21 6.89 13.45
CA VAL A 6 -1.82 6.74 12.12
C VAL A 6 -3.02 7.68 11.97
N LEU A 7 -3.88 7.79 12.99
CA LEU A 7 -5.02 8.72 12.97
C LEU A 7 -4.57 10.17 12.78
N SER A 8 -3.52 10.60 13.50
CA SER A 8 -2.95 11.94 13.32
C SER A 8 -2.43 12.15 11.89
N GLY A 9 -1.82 11.13 11.28
CA GLY A 9 -1.39 11.17 9.88
C GLY A 9 -2.57 11.31 8.92
N ILE A 10 -3.65 10.56 9.12
CA ILE A 10 -4.88 10.67 8.31
C ILE A 10 -5.47 12.08 8.43
N LEU A 11 -5.56 12.63 9.64
CA LEU A 11 -6.10 13.98 9.86
C LEU A 11 -5.23 15.08 9.25
N ALA A 12 -3.91 14.90 9.24
CA ALA A 12 -3.00 15.82 8.54
C ALA A 12 -3.20 15.73 7.02
N ASN A 13 -3.29 14.53 6.47
CA ASN A 13 -3.52 14.28 5.05
C ASN A 13 -4.86 14.84 4.54
N GLU A 14 -5.92 14.79 5.36
CA GLU A 14 -7.23 15.39 5.02
C GLU A 14 -7.17 16.93 4.87
N ARG A 15 -6.14 17.56 5.43
CA ARG A 15 -5.90 19.00 5.35
C ARG A 15 -4.85 19.38 4.31
N ASP A 16 -4.20 18.40 3.70
CA ASP A 16 -3.20 18.60 2.65
C ASP A 16 -3.87 18.51 1.27
N PRO A 17 -3.95 19.64 0.51
CA PRO A 17 -4.63 19.68 -0.78
C PRO A 17 -4.05 18.70 -1.80
N ASN A 18 -2.72 18.49 -1.79
CA ASN A 18 -2.06 17.58 -2.72
C ASN A 18 -2.48 16.13 -2.46
N THR A 19 -2.58 15.75 -1.19
CA THR A 19 -3.02 14.42 -0.77
C THR A 19 -4.48 14.19 -1.14
N VAL A 20 -5.36 15.17 -0.90
CA VAL A 20 -6.77 15.06 -1.28
C VAL A 20 -6.94 15.01 -2.81
N ALA A 21 -6.18 15.84 -3.55
CA ALA A 21 -6.17 15.78 -5.02
C ALA A 21 -5.70 14.41 -5.52
N GLN A 22 -4.61 13.87 -4.96
CA GLN A 22 -4.08 12.55 -5.31
C GLN A 22 -5.08 11.43 -5.02
N GLN A 23 -5.78 11.46 -3.88
CA GLN A 23 -6.80 10.47 -3.54
C GLN A 23 -7.99 10.51 -4.51
N ARG A 24 -8.47 11.71 -4.85
CA ARG A 24 -9.53 11.89 -5.86
C ARG A 24 -9.07 11.42 -7.24
N TRP A 25 -7.82 11.69 -7.59
CA TRP A 25 -7.22 11.26 -8.85
C TRP A 25 -7.15 9.73 -8.95
N LEU A 26 -6.59 9.05 -7.94
CA LEU A 26 -6.53 7.58 -7.89
C LEU A 26 -7.93 6.96 -7.93
N ARG A 27 -8.90 7.55 -7.23
CA ARG A 27 -10.29 7.11 -7.24
C ARG A 27 -10.94 7.25 -8.62
N ALA A 28 -10.67 8.34 -9.34
CA ALA A 28 -11.19 8.52 -10.70
C ALA A 28 -10.58 7.54 -11.71
N ILE A 29 -9.28 7.23 -11.57
CA ILE A 29 -8.57 6.30 -12.45
C ILE A 29 -8.97 4.85 -12.18
N TYR A 30 -8.98 4.45 -10.92
CA TYR A 30 -9.05 3.05 -10.49
C TYR A 30 -10.40 2.64 -9.88
N GLY A 31 -11.32 3.58 -9.60
CA GLY A 31 -12.62 3.27 -9.01
C GLY A 31 -12.50 2.59 -7.64
N GLU A 32 -13.12 1.42 -7.48
CA GLU A 32 -13.07 0.60 -6.25
C GLU A 32 -11.85 -0.33 -6.15
N HIS A 33 -11.00 -0.34 -7.18
CA HIS A 33 -9.84 -1.21 -7.25
C HIS A 33 -8.85 -0.92 -6.11
N PRO A 34 -8.11 -1.91 -5.57
CA PRO A 34 -7.16 -1.71 -4.48
C PRO A 34 -6.16 -0.57 -4.67
N TYR A 35 -5.74 -0.27 -5.90
CA TYR A 35 -4.85 0.86 -6.22
C TYR A 35 -5.44 2.25 -5.95
N SER A 36 -6.75 2.35 -5.73
CA SER A 36 -7.38 3.62 -5.31
C SER A 36 -7.28 3.87 -3.80
N ARG A 37 -6.91 2.87 -3.00
CA ARG A 37 -7.00 2.91 -1.54
C ARG A 37 -5.77 3.58 -0.96
N SER A 38 -5.96 4.31 0.14
CA SER A 38 -4.83 4.78 0.95
C SER A 38 -4.20 3.61 1.71
N ASP A 39 -2.88 3.58 1.74
CA ASP A 39 -2.03 2.70 2.55
C ASP A 39 -2.30 2.84 4.06
N GLN A 40 -2.67 4.03 4.53
CA GLN A 40 -3.03 4.30 5.92
C GLN A 40 -4.47 3.88 6.27
N GLY A 41 -5.27 3.47 5.27
CA GLY A 41 -6.69 3.18 5.42
C GLY A 41 -7.53 4.45 5.61
N THR A 42 -8.64 4.32 6.36
CA THR A 42 -9.57 5.40 6.66
C THR A 42 -9.78 5.52 8.17
N LYS A 43 -10.34 6.65 8.64
CA LYS A 43 -10.76 6.80 10.03
C LYS A 43 -11.69 5.66 10.48
N GLY A 44 -12.59 5.23 9.59
CA GLY A 44 -13.52 4.12 9.83
C GLY A 44 -12.78 2.78 9.98
N SER A 45 -11.95 2.41 9.01
CA SER A 45 -11.21 1.14 9.08
C SER A 45 -10.23 1.09 10.26
N LEU A 46 -9.63 2.22 10.61
CA LEU A 46 -8.70 2.31 11.74
C LEU A 46 -9.41 2.19 13.10
N ALA A 47 -10.67 2.61 13.18
CA ALA A 47 -11.49 2.47 14.37
C ALA A 47 -11.93 1.01 14.59
N THR A 48 -12.12 0.24 13.53
CA THR A 48 -12.64 -1.13 13.60
C THR A 48 -11.58 -2.22 13.55
N ILE A 49 -10.39 -1.95 13.00
CA ILE A 49 -9.31 -2.95 12.89
C ILE A 49 -8.88 -3.48 14.25
N THR A 50 -8.78 -4.80 14.37
CA THR A 50 -8.42 -5.52 15.59
C THR A 50 -7.03 -6.14 15.51
N ALA A 51 -6.52 -6.63 16.65
CA ALA A 51 -5.28 -7.39 16.66
C ALA A 51 -5.43 -8.77 15.98
N ASP A 52 -6.63 -9.35 15.99
CA ASP A 52 -6.93 -10.59 15.28
C ASP A 52 -6.83 -10.40 13.77
N ASP A 53 -7.33 -9.29 13.23
CA ASP A 53 -7.22 -8.98 11.80
C ASP A 53 -5.76 -8.91 11.34
N ILE A 54 -4.90 -8.28 12.16
CA ILE A 54 -3.47 -8.16 11.88
C ILE A 54 -2.79 -9.53 11.94
N ARG A 55 -3.11 -10.35 12.94
CA ARG A 55 -2.57 -11.72 13.06
C ARG A 55 -3.04 -12.61 11.90
N ALA A 56 -4.29 -12.48 11.48
CA ALA A 56 -4.84 -13.20 10.35
C ALA A 56 -4.15 -12.78 9.04
N PHE A 57 -3.97 -11.48 8.82
CA PHE A 57 -3.24 -10.97 7.66
C PHE A 57 -1.78 -11.47 7.63
N HIS A 58 -1.06 -11.38 8.75
CA HIS A 58 0.31 -11.89 8.85
C HIS A 58 0.39 -13.38 8.49
N LYS A 59 -0.52 -14.21 9.04
CA LYS A 59 -0.56 -15.64 8.72
C LYS A 59 -0.88 -15.91 7.25
N ALA A 60 -1.69 -15.07 6.62
CA ALA A 60 -2.08 -15.25 5.23
C ALA A 60 -1.01 -14.80 4.23
N ASP A 61 -0.22 -13.78 4.58
CA ASP A 61 0.72 -13.10 3.68
C ASP A 61 2.19 -13.55 3.86
N PHE A 62 2.63 -13.89 5.06
CA PHE A 62 4.03 -14.26 5.31
C PHE A 62 4.25 -15.74 4.96
N ALA A 63 4.76 -16.00 3.76
CA ALA A 63 5.10 -17.34 3.27
C ALA A 63 6.32 -17.33 2.36
N ARG A 64 7.04 -18.46 2.27
CA ARG A 64 8.28 -18.58 1.48
C ARG A 64 8.06 -18.32 -0.01
N GLY A 65 6.93 -18.73 -0.58
CA GLY A 65 6.63 -18.57 -2.00
C GLY A 65 6.49 -17.12 -2.48
N GLY A 66 6.23 -16.16 -1.56
CA GLY A 66 6.21 -14.72 -1.86
C GLY A 66 7.43 -13.96 -1.36
N LEU A 67 8.32 -14.62 -0.62
CA LEU A 67 9.47 -14.00 0.03
C LEU A 67 10.64 -13.84 -0.94
N HIS A 68 11.11 -12.60 -1.10
CA HIS A 68 12.31 -12.28 -1.86
C HIS A 68 13.33 -11.63 -0.93
N VAL A 69 14.51 -12.22 -0.83
CA VAL A 69 15.59 -11.70 0.03
C VAL A 69 16.77 -11.31 -0.86
N ALA A 70 17.19 -10.05 -0.74
CA ALA A 70 18.38 -9.52 -1.40
C ALA A 70 19.43 -9.17 -0.34
N VAL A 71 20.66 -9.67 -0.52
CA VAL A 71 21.80 -9.37 0.35
C VAL A 71 22.97 -8.92 -0.52
N VAL A 72 23.62 -7.83 -0.10
CA VAL A 72 24.77 -7.25 -0.82
C VAL A 72 25.89 -7.06 0.18
N GLY A 73 27.06 -7.63 -0.12
CA GLY A 73 28.24 -7.55 0.73
C GLY A 73 29.15 -8.77 0.58
N ASP A 74 30.10 -8.91 1.52
CA ASP A 74 31.03 -10.03 1.59
C ASP A 74 30.37 -11.23 2.30
N ILE A 75 29.51 -11.94 1.57
CA ILE A 75 28.86 -13.15 2.03
C ILE A 75 28.70 -14.13 0.88
N ASP A 76 29.06 -15.39 1.12
CA ASP A 76 28.84 -16.45 0.15
C ASP A 76 27.43 -17.02 0.24
N ALA A 77 26.99 -17.64 -0.86
CA ALA A 77 25.63 -18.17 -0.99
C ALA A 77 25.32 -19.29 0.01
N ALA A 78 26.30 -20.10 0.42
CA ALA A 78 26.06 -21.21 1.33
C ALA A 78 25.86 -20.71 2.77
N THR A 79 26.72 -19.78 3.21
CA THR A 79 26.56 -19.11 4.52
C THR A 79 25.23 -18.36 4.59
N LEU A 80 24.85 -17.66 3.52
CA LEU A 80 23.56 -16.97 3.45
C LEU A 80 22.40 -17.97 3.50
N GLY A 81 22.43 -19.04 2.70
CA GLY A 81 21.37 -20.05 2.63
C GLY A 81 21.02 -20.62 3.99
N ASN A 82 22.03 -21.09 4.74
CA ASN A 82 21.81 -21.64 6.08
C ASN A 82 21.14 -20.62 7.03
N LYS A 83 21.55 -19.34 6.97
CA LYS A 83 20.94 -18.28 7.80
C LYS A 83 19.50 -17.97 7.40
N LEU A 84 19.18 -18.06 6.10
CA LEU A 84 17.82 -17.86 5.62
C LEU A 84 16.92 -19.02 6.07
N ASP A 85 17.43 -20.25 6.06
CA ASP A 85 16.71 -21.41 6.58
C ASP A 85 16.44 -21.28 8.08
N ASP A 86 17.41 -20.82 8.87
CA ASP A 86 17.23 -20.57 10.30
C ASP A 86 16.15 -19.52 10.61
N VAL A 87 16.02 -18.48 9.79
CA VAL A 87 15.10 -17.35 10.03
C VAL A 87 13.71 -17.56 9.42
N PHE A 88 13.65 -18.15 8.21
CA PHE A 88 12.44 -18.23 7.40
C PHE A 88 11.96 -19.67 7.15
N GLY A 89 12.70 -20.68 7.64
CA GLY A 89 12.37 -22.10 7.47
C GLY A 89 11.00 -22.49 8.05
N ASP A 90 10.54 -21.80 9.09
CA ASP A 90 9.24 -22.06 9.72
C ASP A 90 8.05 -21.41 9.00
N LEU A 91 8.29 -20.55 7.99
CA LEU A 91 7.20 -19.93 7.25
C LEU A 91 6.43 -20.97 6.41
N PRO A 92 5.10 -20.81 6.25
CA PRO A 92 4.33 -21.57 5.29
C PRO A 92 4.93 -21.51 3.88
N GLU A 93 4.69 -22.54 3.06
CA GLU A 93 5.20 -22.56 1.69
C GLU A 93 4.49 -21.53 0.80
N LYS A 94 3.17 -21.38 0.94
CA LYS A 94 2.33 -20.55 0.06
C LYS A 94 1.53 -19.51 0.82
N GLN A 95 1.41 -18.33 0.23
CA GLN A 95 0.52 -17.27 0.69
C GLN A 95 -0.94 -17.66 0.37
N THR A 96 -1.88 -17.11 1.12
CA THR A 96 -3.32 -17.34 0.95
C THR A 96 -4.09 -16.05 0.63
N LEU A 97 -3.37 -15.02 0.16
CA LEU A 97 -3.98 -13.78 -0.30
C LEU A 97 -4.66 -13.95 -1.66
N ALA A 98 -5.75 -13.20 -1.84
CA ALA A 98 -6.38 -13.08 -3.14
C ALA A 98 -5.49 -12.26 -4.09
N PRO A 99 -5.28 -12.71 -5.33
CA PRO A 99 -4.52 -11.94 -6.31
C PRO A 99 -5.27 -10.63 -6.64
N VAL A 100 -4.52 -9.55 -6.81
CA VAL A 100 -5.05 -8.29 -7.32
C VAL A 100 -5.22 -8.42 -8.84
N SER A 101 -6.44 -8.29 -9.33
CA SER A 101 -6.72 -8.39 -10.77
C SER A 101 -6.18 -7.19 -11.54
N ASP A 102 -5.85 -7.40 -12.81
CA ASP A 102 -5.52 -6.30 -13.71
C ASP A 102 -6.72 -5.35 -13.89
N ILE A 103 -6.43 -4.08 -14.08
CA ILE A 103 -7.43 -3.04 -14.37
C ILE A 103 -6.97 -2.14 -15.51
N THR A 104 -7.91 -1.76 -16.36
CA THR A 104 -7.70 -0.70 -17.35
C THR A 104 -7.98 0.65 -16.69
N PRO A 105 -6.97 1.53 -16.54
CA PRO A 105 -7.16 2.84 -15.92
C PRO A 105 -8.10 3.72 -16.75
N LYS A 106 -8.99 4.45 -16.07
CA LYS A 106 -9.86 5.44 -16.71
C LYS A 106 -9.10 6.75 -16.90
N LEU A 107 -8.69 7.03 -18.14
CA LEU A 107 -7.92 8.22 -18.52
C LEU A 107 -8.78 9.23 -19.29
N GLY A 108 -8.20 10.39 -19.64
CA GLY A 108 -8.90 11.44 -20.38
C GLY A 108 -9.92 12.22 -19.54
N GLN A 109 -9.76 12.20 -18.22
CA GLN A 109 -10.64 12.88 -17.27
C GLN A 109 -9.99 14.18 -16.80
N GLN A 110 -10.81 15.20 -16.57
CA GLN A 110 -10.44 16.41 -15.85
C GLN A 110 -11.13 16.40 -14.49
N LEU A 111 -10.35 16.58 -13.42
CA LEU A 111 -10.85 16.70 -12.06
C LEU A 111 -10.45 18.06 -11.50
N GLU A 112 -11.37 18.69 -10.80
CA GLU A 112 -11.13 19.93 -10.08
C GLU A 112 -11.31 19.68 -8.58
N VAL A 113 -10.35 20.18 -7.80
CA VAL A 113 -10.39 20.09 -6.34
C VAL A 113 -10.15 21.49 -5.79
N ASN A 114 -11.22 22.13 -5.35
CA ASN A 114 -11.19 23.49 -4.85
C ASN A 114 -10.68 23.54 -3.41
N TYR A 115 -9.66 24.36 -3.21
CA TYR A 115 -9.06 24.66 -1.91
C TYR A 115 -8.82 26.17 -1.81
N ASP A 116 -9.02 26.72 -0.61
CA ASP A 116 -8.78 28.13 -0.31
C ASP A 116 -7.28 28.40 -0.13
N LEU A 117 -6.55 28.32 -1.24
CA LEU A 117 -5.12 28.59 -1.32
C LEU A 117 -4.84 29.60 -2.44
N PRO A 118 -3.82 30.46 -2.28
CA PRO A 118 -3.51 31.50 -3.25
C PRO A 118 -2.86 30.96 -4.55
N GLN A 119 -2.60 29.65 -4.64
CA GLN A 119 -1.90 29.02 -5.75
C GLN A 119 -2.64 27.79 -6.26
N THR A 120 -2.70 27.64 -7.59
CA THR A 120 -3.23 26.46 -8.28
C THR A 120 -2.11 25.47 -8.62
N SER A 121 -2.35 24.18 -8.35
CA SER A 121 -1.49 23.07 -8.78
C SER A 121 -2.18 22.24 -9.88
N LEU A 122 -1.41 21.83 -10.90
CA LEU A 122 -1.89 20.94 -11.95
C LEU A 122 -1.16 19.59 -11.87
N GLN A 123 -1.93 18.50 -11.94
CA GLN A 123 -1.41 17.14 -12.06
C GLN A 123 -1.90 16.55 -13.38
N LEU A 124 -0.99 15.91 -14.11
CA LEU A 124 -1.26 15.30 -15.41
C LEU A 124 -0.73 13.86 -15.39
N ALA A 125 -1.49 12.91 -15.93
CA ALA A 125 -1.05 11.53 -16.07
C ALA A 125 -1.38 10.97 -17.45
N TRP A 126 -0.49 10.11 -17.94
CA TRP A 126 -0.62 9.39 -19.20
C TRP A 126 -0.48 7.88 -18.94
N PRO A 127 -0.87 7.02 -19.90
CA PRO A 127 -0.61 5.59 -19.79
C PRO A 127 0.88 5.32 -19.56
N GLY A 128 1.18 4.49 -18.56
CA GLY A 128 2.52 3.92 -18.38
C GLY A 128 2.78 2.77 -19.36
N VAL A 129 4.01 2.29 -19.37
CA VAL A 129 4.39 1.06 -20.09
C VAL A 129 3.86 -0.14 -19.31
N LYS A 130 3.35 -1.15 -20.03
CA LYS A 130 3.03 -2.47 -19.45
C LYS A 130 4.26 -3.36 -19.43
#